data_AF-E9I0D2-F1
#
_entry.id   AF-E9I0D2-F1
#
_cell.length_a   1.000
_cell.length_b   1.000
_cell.length_c   1.000
_cell.angle_alpha   90.00
_cell.angle_beta   90.00
_cell.angle_gamma   90.00
#
_symmetry.space_group_name_H-M   'P 1'
#
loop_
_entity.id
_entity.type
_entity.pdbx_description
1 polymer ?
#
loop_
_entity_poly.entity_id
_entity_poly.type
_entity_poly.pdbx_seq_one_letter_code
_entity_poly.pdbx_strand_id
1 'polypeptide(L)'
;MKDYDFPVNEGEVNIRLLVQVLRQQNLPFRVALAEDATSVVAIREYDSTSNRIFGFSLPLSSNGLPDFRLSKALNAENIVDMFCNYQRASSIMVIMAQPLAINAEPVRICYFATNNKFTASDVENRIAYVTSELKRNGIWVDTYSADGDPRELKMMRHTLSLGTCPTSIRIR
;
A
#
# COMPACT_ATOMS: atom_id res chain seq x y z
N MET A 1 18.10 -6.45 18.95
CA MET A 1 17.13 -6.08 17.91
C MET A 1 17.21 -4.57 17.78
N LYS A 2 17.47 -4.00 16.59
CA LYS A 2 17.41 -2.53 16.44
C LYS A 2 15.91 -2.18 16.35
N ASP A 3 15.41 -1.40 17.30
CA ASP A 3 14.02 -0.97 17.29
C ASP A 3 13.80 0.03 16.15
N TYR A 4 13.13 -0.43 15.11
CA TYR A 4 12.67 0.37 13.99
C TYR A 4 11.27 0.91 14.30
N ASP A 5 11.15 1.74 15.34
CA ASP A 5 9.84 2.16 15.84
C ASP A 5 9.38 3.48 15.20
N PHE A 6 8.96 3.39 13.94
CA PHE A 6 8.26 4.46 13.23
C PHE A 6 6.91 3.96 12.76
N PRO A 7 5.91 3.78 13.65
CA PRO A 7 4.57 3.48 13.21
C PRO A 7 4.05 4.64 12.35
N VAL A 8 3.53 4.30 11.17
CA VAL A 8 2.78 5.23 10.31
C VAL A 8 1.31 4.84 10.36
N ASN A 9 0.41 5.78 10.06
CA ASN A 9 -1.01 5.45 10.02
C ASN A 9 -1.33 4.55 8.83
N GLU A 10 -2.53 3.99 8.85
CA GLU A 10 -3.09 3.22 7.75
C GLU A 10 -3.02 3.99 6.42
N GLY A 11 -2.57 3.35 5.35
CA GLY A 11 -2.48 4.00 4.03
C GLY A 11 -1.38 5.06 3.90
N GLU A 12 -0.55 5.29 4.93
CA GLU A 12 0.63 6.15 4.82
C GLU A 12 1.88 5.35 4.41
N VAL A 13 2.73 5.97 3.58
CA VAL A 13 3.99 5.38 3.13
C VAL A 13 5.12 5.78 4.07
N ASN A 14 5.72 4.80 4.74
CA ASN A 14 6.80 4.98 5.71
C ASN A 14 8.18 5.16 5.04
N ILE A 15 8.32 6.26 4.31
CA ILE A 15 9.57 6.58 3.62
C ILE A 15 10.71 6.80 4.62
N ARG A 16 10.41 7.39 5.78
CA ARG A 16 11.40 7.68 6.82
C ARG A 16 12.08 6.41 7.30
N LEU A 17 11.30 5.36 7.60
CA LEU A 17 11.85 4.07 7.99
C LEU A 17 12.72 3.48 6.89
N LEU A 18 12.25 3.46 5.65
CA LEU A 18 13.00 2.90 4.53
C LEU A 18 14.34 3.64 4.32
N VAL A 19 14.33 4.97 4.29
CA VAL A 19 15.57 5.77 4.16
C VAL A 19 16.53 5.46 5.30
N GLN A 20 16.03 5.33 6.53
CA GLN A 20 16.87 4.99 7.68
C GLN A 20 17.51 3.61 7.53
N VAL A 21 16.73 2.59 7.17
CA VAL A 21 17.23 1.22 6.96
C VAL A 21 18.30 1.21 5.88
N LEU A 22 18.03 1.82 4.73
CA LEU A 22 18.97 1.87 3.60
C LEU A 22 20.29 2.56 3.98
N ARG A 23 20.23 3.69 4.71
CA ARG A 23 21.44 4.39 5.16
C ARG A 23 22.22 3.60 6.20
N GLN A 24 21.54 3.06 7.21
CA GLN A 24 22.19 2.35 8.32
C GLN A 24 22.88 1.07 7.88
N GLN A 25 22.36 0.42 6.83
CA GLN A 25 22.91 -0.80 6.27
C GLN A 25 23.80 -0.54 5.04
N ASN A 26 24.05 0.72 4.68
CA ASN A 26 24.82 1.12 3.51
C ASN A 26 24.34 0.45 2.21
N LEU A 27 23.02 0.40 2.03
CA LEU A 27 22.36 -0.24 0.89
C LEU A 27 22.12 0.77 -0.25
N PRO A 28 22.04 0.29 -1.51
CA PRO A 28 21.64 1.14 -2.62
C PRO A 28 20.22 1.67 -2.42
N PHE A 29 19.98 2.89 -2.87
CA PHE A 29 18.64 3.52 -2.88
C PHE A 29 17.79 2.99 -4.05
N ARG A 30 17.70 1.66 -4.13
CA ARG A 30 16.99 0.90 -5.16
C ARG A 30 16.26 -0.26 -4.51
N VAL A 31 14.98 -0.41 -4.80
CA VAL A 31 14.10 -1.40 -4.17
C VAL A 31 13.21 -2.09 -5.19
N ALA A 32 12.80 -3.32 -4.87
CA ALA A 32 11.62 -3.96 -5.44
C ALA A 32 10.43 -3.68 -4.52
N LEU A 33 9.25 -3.45 -5.09
CA LEU A 33 8.00 -3.40 -4.34
C LEU A 33 7.29 -4.75 -4.41
N ALA A 34 6.78 -5.19 -3.27
CA ALA A 34 5.90 -6.36 -3.18
C ALA A 34 4.62 -5.99 -2.46
N GLU A 35 3.48 -6.33 -3.04
CA GLU A 35 2.16 -6.15 -2.43
C GLU A 35 1.49 -7.51 -2.23
N ASP A 36 0.88 -7.72 -1.07
CA ASP A 36 0.11 -8.93 -0.75
C ASP A 36 -0.98 -8.62 0.30
N ALA A 37 -2.06 -9.39 0.29
CA ALA A 37 -3.17 -9.28 1.22
C ALA A 37 -3.35 -10.54 2.05
N THR A 38 -3.28 -10.40 3.37
CA THR A 38 -3.56 -11.51 4.29
C THR A 38 -4.96 -11.41 4.86
N SER A 39 -5.67 -12.54 4.94
CA SER A 39 -7.02 -12.59 5.53
C SER A 39 -6.97 -12.36 7.04
N VAL A 40 -7.90 -11.56 7.56
CA VAL A 40 -8.02 -11.29 8.98
C VAL A 40 -9.46 -11.41 9.45
N VAL A 41 -9.63 -11.85 10.70
CA VAL A 41 -10.89 -11.67 11.42
C VAL A 41 -10.84 -10.27 12.01
N ALA A 42 -11.31 -9.27 11.26
CA ALA A 42 -11.23 -7.90 11.73
C ALA A 42 -12.14 -7.68 12.95
N ILE A 43 -11.52 -7.31 14.06
CA ILE A 43 -12.20 -6.78 15.24
C ILE A 43 -12.24 -5.26 15.06
N ARG A 44 -13.42 -4.67 15.29
CA ARG A 44 -13.58 -3.22 15.30
C ARG A 44 -13.28 -2.74 16.70
N GLU A 45 -12.19 -2.01 16.86
CA GLU A 45 -11.67 -1.63 18.17
C GLU A 45 -11.29 -0.16 18.19
N TYR A 46 -11.61 0.50 19.30
CA TYR A 46 -11.18 1.85 19.56
C TYR A 46 -9.81 1.83 20.23
N ASP A 47 -8.85 2.52 19.62
CA ASP A 47 -7.56 2.81 20.23
C ASP A 47 -7.57 4.20 20.87
N SER A 48 -7.46 4.21 22.19
CA SER A 48 -7.39 5.43 22.99
C SER A 48 -6.10 6.23 22.77
N THR A 49 -5.02 5.58 22.30
CA THR A 49 -3.72 6.24 22.10
C THR A 49 -3.76 7.18 20.90
N SER A 50 -4.30 6.70 19.77
CA SER A 50 -4.42 7.49 18.54
C SER A 50 -5.78 8.19 18.38
N ASN A 51 -6.73 7.91 19.28
CA ASN A 51 -8.13 8.34 19.20
C ASN A 51 -8.81 7.91 17.89
N ARG A 52 -8.71 6.62 17.56
CA ARG A 52 -9.16 6.05 16.28
C ARG A 52 -9.91 4.74 16.45
N ILE A 53 -10.72 4.39 15.47
CA ILE A 53 -11.34 3.06 15.37
C ILE A 53 -10.71 2.29 14.22
N PHE A 54 -10.18 1.11 14.51
CA PHE A 54 -9.60 0.18 13.55
C PHE A 54 -10.59 -0.92 13.16
N GLY A 55 -10.26 -1.70 12.13
CA GLY A 55 -11.04 -2.89 11.71
C GLY A 55 -12.10 -2.61 10.63
N PHE A 56 -12.13 -1.41 10.08
CA PHE A 56 -12.96 -1.04 8.93
C PHE A 56 -12.13 -1.00 7.64
N SER A 57 -12.77 -1.33 6.53
CA SER A 57 -12.25 -1.05 5.19
C SER A 57 -12.61 0.40 4.85
N LEU A 58 -11.65 1.31 5.03
CA LEU A 58 -11.82 2.71 4.69
C LEU A 58 -11.89 2.91 3.17
N PRO A 59 -12.61 3.95 2.68
CA PRO A 59 -12.67 4.24 1.26
C PRO A 59 -11.30 4.66 0.72
N LEU A 60 -10.96 4.20 -0.48
CA LEU A 60 -9.73 4.59 -1.17
C LEU A 60 -9.86 6.00 -1.74
N SER A 61 -8.81 6.80 -1.56
CA SER A 61 -8.65 8.09 -2.21
C SER A 61 -8.18 7.92 -3.66
N SER A 62 -8.08 9.02 -4.41
CA SER A 62 -7.62 9.00 -5.81
C SER A 62 -6.20 8.44 -6.01
N ASN A 63 -5.41 8.34 -4.93
CA ASN A 63 -4.08 7.73 -4.93
C ASN A 63 -4.10 6.21 -4.68
N GLY A 64 -5.27 5.57 -4.60
CA GLY A 64 -5.40 4.13 -4.38
C GLY A 64 -5.09 3.66 -2.95
N LEU A 65 -4.94 4.59 -1.99
CA LEU A 65 -4.72 4.33 -0.58
C LEU A 65 -5.88 4.92 0.25
N PRO A 66 -6.22 4.34 1.42
CA PRO A 66 -7.27 4.88 2.26
C PRO A 66 -6.85 6.17 2.96
N ASP A 67 -7.84 7.01 3.25
CA ASP A 67 -7.63 8.18 4.11
C ASP A 67 -7.83 7.82 5.58
N PHE A 68 -6.74 7.59 6.30
CA PHE A 68 -6.78 7.29 7.73
C PHE A 68 -7.46 8.37 8.56
N ARG A 69 -7.59 9.62 8.11
CA ARG A 69 -8.27 10.68 8.88
C ARG A 69 -9.73 10.35 9.16
N LEU A 70 -10.35 9.52 8.32
CA LEU A 70 -11.71 9.02 8.48
C LEU A 70 -11.89 8.07 9.67
N SER A 71 -10.79 7.53 10.23
CA SER A 71 -10.86 6.66 11.41
C SER A 71 -10.88 7.41 12.75
N LYS A 72 -10.76 8.75 12.75
CA LYS A 72 -10.73 9.53 13.99
C LYS A 72 -12.10 9.57 14.67
N ALA A 73 -12.13 9.23 15.96
CA ALA A 73 -13.32 9.34 16.79
C ALA A 73 -13.34 10.70 17.51
N LEU A 74 -13.65 11.79 16.79
CA LEU A 74 -13.68 13.14 17.39
C LEU A 74 -14.89 13.31 18.33
N ASN A 75 -15.97 12.60 18.03
CA ASN A 75 -17.21 12.59 18.81
C ASN A 75 -17.98 11.28 18.56
N ALA A 76 -19.06 11.08 19.32
CA ALA A 76 -19.90 9.87 19.20
C ALA A 76 -20.57 9.73 17.82
N GLU A 77 -20.89 10.84 17.15
CA GLU A 77 -21.49 10.83 15.81
C GLU A 77 -20.53 10.22 14.78
N ASN A 78 -19.23 10.57 14.83
CA ASN A 78 -18.22 9.94 13.96
C ASN A 78 -18.12 8.43 14.18
N ILE A 79 -18.23 7.98 15.44
CA ILE A 79 -18.23 6.55 15.75
C ILE A 79 -19.42 5.88 15.09
N VAL A 80 -20.64 6.42 15.27
CA VAL A 80 -21.85 5.86 14.66
C VAL A 80 -21.74 5.86 13.14
N ASP A 81 -21.27 6.96 12.55
CA ASP A 81 -21.08 7.11 11.11
C ASP A 81 -20.17 6.02 10.53
N MET A 82 -19.04 5.72 11.20
CA MET A 82 -18.14 4.64 10.78
C MET A 82 -18.84 3.28 10.75
N PHE A 83 -19.66 2.96 11.76
CA PHE A 83 -20.40 1.69 11.83
C PHE A 83 -21.54 1.60 10.82
N CYS A 84 -22.11 2.72 10.42
CA CYS A 84 -23.19 2.79 9.42
C CYS A 84 -22.66 2.75 7.99
N ASN A 85 -21.52 3.40 7.71
CA ASN A 85 -21.05 3.65 6.34
C ASN A 85 -19.89 2.75 5.90
N TYR A 86 -19.08 2.22 6.83
CA TYR A 86 -17.89 1.46 6.47
C TYR A 86 -18.07 -0.03 6.75
N GLN A 87 -17.65 -0.84 5.77
CA GLN A 87 -17.68 -2.28 5.91
C GLN A 87 -16.53 -2.75 6.80
N ARG A 88 -16.78 -3.81 7.57
CA ARG A 88 -15.72 -4.51 8.30
C ARG A 88 -14.66 -5.01 7.31
N ALA A 89 -13.38 -4.82 7.65
CA ALA A 89 -12.29 -5.37 6.84
C ALA A 89 -12.31 -6.90 6.86
N SER A 90 -11.84 -7.52 5.78
CA SER A 90 -11.65 -8.97 5.68
C SER A 90 -10.19 -9.35 5.48
N SER A 91 -9.36 -8.39 5.09
CA SER A 91 -7.95 -8.59 4.79
C SER A 91 -7.14 -7.35 5.19
N ILE A 92 -5.84 -7.53 5.40
CA ILE A 92 -4.88 -6.44 5.52
C ILE A 92 -3.97 -6.52 4.29
N MET A 93 -3.98 -5.45 3.51
CA MET A 93 -3.03 -5.21 2.44
C MET A 93 -1.70 -4.72 3.03
N VAL A 94 -0.59 -5.28 2.58
CA VAL A 94 0.75 -4.95 3.02
C VAL A 94 1.62 -4.66 1.80
N ILE A 95 2.34 -3.54 1.84
CA ILE A 95 3.34 -3.18 0.83
C ILE A 95 4.71 -3.22 1.48
N MET A 96 5.57 -4.07 0.93
CA MET A 96 6.96 -4.25 1.32
C MET A 96 7.87 -3.61 0.27
N ALA A 97 8.93 -2.95 0.74
CA ALA A 97 10.07 -2.55 -0.08
C ALA A 97 11.23 -3.49 0.22
N GLN A 98 11.66 -4.26 -0.77
CA GLN A 98 12.80 -5.15 -0.71
C GLN A 98 14.03 -4.44 -1.29
N PRO A 99 15.05 -4.10 -0.47
CA PRO A 99 16.31 -3.60 -1.01
C PRO A 99 16.98 -4.65 -1.90
N LEU A 100 17.57 -4.20 -3.00
CA LEU A 100 18.24 -5.07 -3.96
C LEU A 100 19.70 -5.34 -3.56
N ALA A 101 19.88 -5.98 -2.40
CA ALA A 101 21.17 -6.39 -1.90
C ALA A 101 21.07 -7.76 -1.22
N ILE A 102 22.17 -8.52 -1.26
CA ILE A 102 22.25 -9.84 -0.64
C ILE A 102 22.04 -9.69 0.88
N ASN A 103 21.17 -10.52 1.45
CA ASN A 103 20.80 -10.54 2.87
C ASN A 103 20.13 -9.26 3.40
N ALA A 104 19.65 -8.36 2.52
CA ALA A 104 18.87 -7.21 2.97
C ALA A 104 17.45 -7.62 3.34
N GLU A 105 17.01 -7.23 4.52
CA GLU A 105 15.66 -7.51 5.00
C GLU A 105 14.62 -6.61 4.31
N PRO A 106 13.47 -7.15 3.87
CA PRO A 106 12.38 -6.33 3.36
C PRO A 106 11.78 -5.46 4.45
N VAL A 107 11.42 -4.23 4.07
CA VAL A 107 10.86 -3.21 4.96
C VAL A 107 9.39 -3.03 4.66
N ARG A 108 8.52 -3.18 5.66
CA ARG A 108 7.09 -2.83 5.53
C ARG A 108 6.95 -1.31 5.44
N ILE A 109 6.56 -0.81 4.27
CA ILE A 109 6.43 0.63 4.02
C ILE A 109 4.98 1.11 4.08
N CYS A 110 3.99 0.26 3.86
CA CYS A 110 2.58 0.66 3.96
C CYS A 110 1.74 -0.54 4.35
N TYR A 111 0.63 -0.29 5.04
CA TYR A 111 -0.39 -1.29 5.29
C TYR A 111 -1.77 -0.62 5.35
N PHE A 112 -2.81 -1.37 4.99
CA PHE A 112 -4.18 -0.95 5.23
C PHE A 112 -5.19 -2.09 5.24
N ALA A 113 -6.27 -1.90 5.98
CA ALA A 113 -7.37 -2.84 6.06
C ALA A 113 -8.29 -2.68 4.85
N THR A 114 -8.73 -3.80 4.29
CA THR A 114 -9.56 -3.83 3.09
C THR A 114 -10.61 -4.92 3.18
N ASN A 115 -11.74 -4.69 2.53
CA ASN A 115 -12.76 -5.71 2.24
C ASN A 115 -12.53 -6.40 0.88
N ASN A 116 -11.35 -6.17 0.29
CA ASN A 116 -10.95 -6.71 -1.00
C ASN A 116 -11.89 -6.33 -2.16
N LYS A 117 -12.49 -5.12 -2.14
CA LYS A 117 -13.37 -4.60 -3.23
C LYS A 117 -12.75 -3.49 -4.08
N PHE A 118 -11.44 -3.32 -4.05
CA PHE A 118 -10.74 -2.37 -4.90
C PHE A 118 -10.69 -2.84 -6.36
N THR A 119 -10.42 -1.91 -7.28
CA THR A 119 -10.31 -2.14 -8.72
C THR A 119 -8.86 -2.16 -9.19
N ALA A 120 -8.61 -2.59 -10.43
CA ALA A 120 -7.27 -2.51 -11.03
C ALA A 120 -6.78 -1.05 -11.15
N SER A 121 -7.68 -0.08 -11.34
CA SER A 121 -7.29 1.34 -11.37
C SER A 121 -6.82 1.83 -9.99
N ASP A 122 -7.42 1.33 -8.92
CA ASP A 122 -6.94 1.65 -7.56
C ASP A 122 -5.54 1.10 -7.32
N VAL A 123 -5.24 -0.10 -7.85
CA VAL A 123 -3.89 -0.69 -7.81
C VAL A 123 -2.90 0.18 -8.60
N GLU A 124 -3.25 0.57 -9.84
CA GLU A 124 -2.43 1.45 -10.68
C GLU A 124 -2.11 2.76 -9.97
N ASN A 125 -3.14 3.42 -9.41
CA ASN A 125 -3.00 4.68 -8.70
C ASN A 125 -2.11 4.54 -7.46
N ARG A 126 -2.26 3.43 -6.71
CA ARG A 126 -1.45 3.13 -5.53
C ARG A 126 0.02 2.96 -5.86
N ILE A 127 0.33 2.13 -6.86
CA ILE A 127 1.72 1.88 -7.26
C ILE A 127 2.36 3.16 -7.81
N ALA A 128 1.63 3.92 -8.62
CA ALA A 128 2.09 5.19 -9.15
C ALA A 128 2.39 6.19 -8.02
N TYR A 129 1.48 6.30 -7.03
CA TYR A 129 1.66 7.15 -5.87
C TYR A 129 2.89 6.74 -5.04
N VAL A 130 2.95 5.48 -4.61
CA VAL A 130 4.07 4.95 -3.80
C VAL A 130 5.40 5.13 -4.51
N THR A 131 5.47 4.82 -5.81
CA THR A 131 6.68 5.00 -6.61
C THR A 131 7.08 6.48 -6.70
N SER A 132 6.12 7.38 -6.86
CA SER A 132 6.38 8.82 -6.91
C SER A 132 6.92 9.35 -5.58
N GLU A 133 6.37 8.88 -4.45
CA GLU A 133 6.79 9.25 -3.10
C GLU A 133 8.23 8.78 -2.82
N LEU A 134 8.55 7.53 -3.17
CA LEU A 134 9.90 6.98 -3.06
C LEU A 134 10.91 7.75 -3.92
N LYS A 135 10.53 8.06 -5.17
CA LYS A 135 11.39 8.80 -6.10
C LYS A 135 11.71 10.21 -5.61
N ARG A 136 10.75 10.92 -4.98
CA ARG A 136 10.99 12.24 -4.36
C ARG A 136 12.07 12.19 -3.26
N ASN A 137 12.28 11.01 -2.67
CA ASN A 137 13.28 10.78 -1.63
C ASN A 137 14.55 10.09 -2.17
N GLY A 138 14.74 10.08 -3.50
CA GLY A 138 15.91 9.52 -4.16
C GLY A 138 15.94 7.99 -4.21
N ILE A 139 14.84 7.31 -3.90
CA ILE A 139 14.72 5.86 -3.95
C ILE A 139 14.07 5.45 -5.27
N TRP A 140 14.73 4.57 -6.01
CA TRP A 140 14.22 4.05 -7.28
C TRP A 140 13.54 2.70 -7.09
N VAL A 141 12.36 2.54 -7.69
CA VAL A 141 11.66 1.26 -7.76
C VAL A 141 12.02 0.59 -9.08
N ASP A 142 12.64 -0.59 -9.01
CA ASP A 142 13.11 -1.30 -10.20
C ASP A 142 12.13 -2.34 -10.70
N THR A 143 11.34 -2.92 -9.79
CA THR A 143 10.33 -3.92 -10.13
C THR A 143 9.19 -3.90 -9.12
N TYR A 144 8.05 -4.39 -9.56
CA TYR A 144 6.86 -4.59 -8.77
C TYR A 144 6.44 -6.06 -8.89
N SER A 145 6.17 -6.69 -7.75
CA SER A 145 5.64 -8.04 -7.65
C SER A 145 4.36 -8.02 -6.82
N ALA A 146 3.45 -8.91 -7.16
CA ALA A 146 2.22 -9.10 -6.41
C ALA A 146 1.73 -10.54 -6.58
N ASP A 147 0.72 -10.94 -5.81
CA ASP A 147 0.13 -12.26 -5.93
C ASP A 147 -0.72 -12.38 -7.23
N GLY A 148 -1.23 -13.57 -7.50
CA GLY A 148 -2.13 -13.86 -8.62
C GLY A 148 -3.51 -13.19 -8.53
N ASP A 149 -3.68 -12.09 -7.79
CA ASP A 149 -4.94 -11.37 -7.73
C ASP A 149 -5.30 -10.83 -9.12
N PRO A 150 -6.52 -11.10 -9.64
CA PRO A 150 -6.89 -10.69 -10.99
C PRO A 150 -6.77 -9.18 -11.26
N ARG A 151 -6.89 -8.33 -10.24
CA ARG A 151 -6.79 -6.87 -10.39
C ARG A 151 -5.35 -6.41 -10.49
N GLU A 152 -4.46 -7.03 -9.73
CA GLU A 152 -3.01 -6.81 -9.82
C GLU A 152 -2.48 -7.33 -11.14
N LEU A 153 -2.86 -8.55 -11.55
CA LEU A 153 -2.52 -9.09 -12.87
C LEU A 153 -3.05 -8.22 -14.01
N LYS A 154 -4.26 -7.68 -13.89
CA LYS A 154 -4.82 -6.74 -14.88
C LYS A 154 -3.99 -5.47 -14.97
N MET A 155 -3.59 -4.89 -13.83
CA MET A 155 -2.70 -3.74 -13.78
C MET A 155 -1.33 -4.04 -14.41
N MET A 156 -0.71 -5.18 -14.08
CA MET A 156 0.59 -5.57 -14.64
C MET A 156 0.50 -5.74 -16.16
N ARG A 157 -0.57 -6.38 -16.65
CA ARG A 157 -0.82 -6.53 -18.09
C ARG A 157 -0.92 -5.17 -18.79
N HIS A 158 -1.64 -4.22 -18.19
CA HIS A 158 -1.77 -2.86 -18.72
C HIS A 158 -0.42 -2.15 -18.74
N THR A 159 0.31 -2.18 -17.63
CA THR A 159 1.61 -1.51 -17.46
C THR A 159 2.66 -2.03 -18.46
N LEU A 160 2.69 -3.34 -18.68
CA LEU A 160 3.63 -3.99 -19.60
C LEU A 160 3.15 -3.98 -21.06
N SER A 161 1.96 -3.41 -21.35
CA SER A 161 1.32 -3.48 -22.67
C SER A 161 1.24 -4.91 -23.22
N LEU A 162 1.02 -5.90 -22.35
CA LEU A 162 0.97 -7.30 -22.74
C LEU A 162 -0.35 -7.61 -23.46
N GLY A 163 -0.26 -8.31 -24.58
CA GLY A 163 -1.42 -8.71 -25.38
C GLY A 163 -2.01 -7.58 -26.24
N THR A 164 -1.38 -6.40 -26.30
CA THR A 164 -1.74 -5.38 -27.29
C THR A 164 -1.15 -5.74 -28.65
N CYS A 165 -1.97 -5.77 -29.70
CA CYS A 165 -1.47 -5.93 -31.06
C CYS A 165 -0.69 -4.65 -31.46
N PRO A 166 0.57 -4.75 -31.91
CA PRO A 166 1.33 -3.59 -32.36
C PRO A 166 0.56 -2.86 -33.45
N THR A 167 0.27 -1.58 -33.24
CA THR A 167 -0.49 -0.79 -34.21
C THR A 167 0.44 -0.30 -35.33
N SER A 168 0.80 -1.19 -36.26
CA SER A 168 1.27 -0.96 -37.66
C SER A 168 2.09 -2.19 -38.11
N ILE A 169 1.90 -2.76 -39.31
CA ILE A 169 2.24 -2.20 -40.62
C ILE A 169 1.08 -2.46 -41.59
N ARG A 170 0.37 -1.41 -42.04
CA ARG A 170 -0.38 -1.49 -43.31
C ARG A 170 0.66 -1.35 -44.42
N ILE A 171 1.07 -2.48 -44.98
CA ILE A 171 1.86 -2.51 -46.22
C ILE A 171 0.93 -1.95 -47.31
N ARG A 172 1.28 -0.80 -47.88
CA ARG A 172 0.66 -0.27 -49.09
C ARG A 172 1.15 -1.05 -50.29
#